data_AF-A0A6J7KSG0-F1
#
_entry.id   AF-A0A6J7KSG0-F1
#
_cell.length_a   1.000
_cell.length_b   1.000
_cell.length_c   1.000
_cell.angle_alpha   90.00
_cell.angle_beta   90.00
_cell.angle_gamma   90.00
#
_symmetry.space_group_name_H-M   'P 1'
#
loop_
_entity.id
_entity.type
_entity.pdbx_description
1 polymer ?
#
loop_
_entity_poly.entity_id
_entity_poly.type
_entity_poly.pdbx_seq_one_letter_code
_entity_poly.pdbx_strand_id
1 'polypeptide(L)'
;MNAPGTTHTTDSVAQLAQSDLTTAYDNAAGRPLNATTTSDLVGLTLPGGVYAGTDKSPLSLSGTLVLDGGGDPSTVFIFQTDSTLITGSSSTVSLINGAQECNVFWQVGSSATLGTGSVFVGNILALTSITVTTGVTVHGRALARTGAVTLDTDTFSAPTCDLTPPTSDSTSPPTSPPTSSVTPPSTSPGGNSDTDLGPDVRRPAYTG
;
A
#
# COMPACT_ATOMS: atom_id res chain seq x y z
N MET A 1 9.55 19.59 -31.41
CA MET A 1 8.17 19.10 -31.22
C MET A 1 7.70 19.62 -29.88
N ASN A 2 6.50 20.19 -29.81
CA ASN A 2 5.95 20.68 -28.54
C ASN A 2 5.53 19.46 -27.72
N ALA A 3 6.03 19.31 -26.49
CA ALA A 3 5.51 18.27 -25.61
C ALA A 3 4.00 18.49 -25.42
N PRO A 4 3.15 17.45 -25.44
CA PRO A 4 1.72 17.59 -25.22
C PRO A 4 1.46 17.90 -23.73
N GLY A 5 1.67 19.15 -23.32
CA GLY A 5 1.54 19.56 -21.92
C GLY A 5 1.52 21.07 -21.72
N THR A 6 1.15 21.49 -20.52
CA THR A 6 1.20 22.89 -20.06
C THR A 6 2.40 23.10 -19.15
N THR A 7 3.02 24.27 -19.25
CA THR A 7 4.11 24.67 -18.34
C THR A 7 3.55 25.53 -17.21
N HIS A 8 3.73 25.07 -15.98
CA HIS A 8 3.36 25.80 -14.77
C HIS A 8 4.62 26.23 -14.03
N THR A 9 4.90 27.53 -13.99
CA THR A 9 6.07 28.09 -13.32
C THR A 9 5.61 29.02 -12.22
N THR A 10 5.88 28.64 -10.97
CA THR A 10 5.60 29.45 -9.76
C THR A 10 4.14 29.86 -9.53
N ASP A 11 3.19 29.31 -10.30
CA ASP A 11 1.76 29.60 -10.16
C ASP A 11 1.11 28.75 -9.06
N SER A 12 -0.19 28.98 -8.83
CA SER A 12 -0.95 28.25 -7.81
C SER A 12 -1.00 26.73 -8.06
N VAL A 13 -0.97 26.30 -9.33
CA VAL A 13 -0.98 24.87 -9.69
C VAL A 13 0.36 24.24 -9.34
N ALA A 14 1.48 24.90 -9.66
CA ALA A 14 2.82 24.45 -9.29
C ALA A 14 3.03 24.44 -7.77
N GLN A 15 2.51 25.44 -7.05
CA GLN A 15 2.58 25.49 -5.58
C GLN A 15 1.80 24.34 -4.94
N LEU A 16 0.59 24.05 -5.44
CA LEU A 16 -0.21 22.91 -4.99
C LEU A 16 0.52 21.59 -5.29
N ALA A 17 1.04 21.42 -6.51
CA ALA A 17 1.79 20.22 -6.89
C ALA A 17 3.00 19.98 -5.99
N GLN A 18 3.69 21.04 -5.53
CA GLN A 18 4.80 20.93 -4.58
C GLN A 18 4.36 20.42 -3.19
N SER A 19 3.20 20.89 -2.72
CA SER A 19 2.59 20.42 -1.47
C SER A 19 2.14 18.96 -1.57
N ASP A 20 1.51 18.60 -2.68
CA ASP A 20 1.04 17.24 -2.95
C ASP A 20 2.20 16.28 -3.08
N LEU A 21 3.28 16.68 -3.76
CA LEU A 21 4.53 15.91 -3.84
C LEU A 21 5.13 15.67 -2.45
N THR A 22 5.16 16.69 -1.60
CA THR A 22 5.65 16.54 -0.23
C THR A 22 4.81 15.54 0.56
N THR A 23 3.49 15.65 0.47
CA THR A 23 2.55 14.72 1.12
C THR A 23 2.72 13.28 0.61
N ALA A 24 2.85 13.11 -0.71
CA ALA A 24 3.07 11.80 -1.33
C ALA A 24 4.41 11.18 -0.91
N TYR A 25 5.48 11.99 -0.86
CA TYR A 25 6.80 11.56 -0.39
C TYR A 25 6.74 11.08 1.06
N ASP A 26 6.15 11.88 1.96
CA ASP A 26 6.06 11.54 3.39
C ASP A 26 5.15 10.32 3.61
N ASN A 27 4.05 10.21 2.85
CA ASN A 27 3.20 9.01 2.87
C ASN A 27 3.98 7.77 2.46
N ALA A 28 4.67 7.82 1.31
CA ALA A 28 5.42 6.69 0.80
C ALA A 28 6.55 6.29 1.75
N ALA A 29 7.30 7.24 2.31
CA ALA A 29 8.39 7.00 3.26
C ALA A 29 7.91 6.39 4.60
N GLY A 30 6.70 6.74 5.02
CA GLY A 30 6.08 6.26 6.27
C GLY A 30 5.37 4.92 6.18
N ARG A 31 5.26 4.31 4.98
CA ARG A 31 4.64 2.99 4.84
C ARG A 31 5.52 1.92 5.50
N PRO A 32 4.94 0.98 6.26
CA PRO A 32 5.69 -0.16 6.78
C PRO A 32 6.15 -1.07 5.63
N LEU A 33 7.36 -1.62 5.75
CA LEU A 33 7.89 -2.55 4.75
C LEU A 33 7.14 -3.89 4.81
N ASN A 34 6.84 -4.45 3.64
CA ASN A 34 6.38 -5.83 3.50
C ASN A 34 7.57 -6.79 3.49
N ALA A 35 8.68 -6.40 2.84
CA ALA A 35 9.90 -7.18 2.77
C ALA A 35 11.13 -6.30 2.54
N THR A 36 12.28 -6.82 2.96
CA THR A 36 13.60 -6.28 2.61
C THR A 36 14.14 -7.03 1.39
N THR A 37 14.69 -6.30 0.42
CA THR A 37 15.31 -6.86 -0.78
C THR A 37 16.83 -6.71 -0.73
N THR A 38 17.51 -7.29 -1.72
CA THR A 38 18.86 -6.86 -2.08
C THR A 38 18.85 -5.39 -2.52
N SER A 39 19.97 -4.70 -2.35
CA SER A 39 20.14 -3.32 -2.82
C SER A 39 20.03 -3.23 -4.34
N ASP A 40 20.54 -4.22 -5.08
CA ASP A 40 20.29 -4.35 -6.51
C ASP A 40 19.04 -5.20 -6.76
N LEU A 41 18.08 -4.62 -7.47
CA LEU A 41 16.75 -5.22 -7.72
C LEU A 41 16.72 -6.14 -8.94
N VAL A 42 17.87 -6.33 -9.61
CA VAL A 42 17.98 -7.16 -10.82
C VAL A 42 17.51 -8.60 -10.59
N GLY A 43 16.75 -9.12 -11.55
CA GLY A 43 16.26 -10.50 -11.56
C GLY A 43 15.13 -10.78 -10.58
N LEU A 44 14.71 -9.79 -9.78
CA LEU A 44 13.59 -9.95 -8.86
C LEU A 44 12.27 -9.93 -9.62
N THR A 45 11.34 -10.78 -9.18
CA THR A 45 9.91 -10.68 -9.49
C THR A 45 9.20 -10.42 -8.17
N LEU A 46 8.63 -9.23 -8.03
CA LEU A 46 8.03 -8.78 -6.78
C LEU A 46 6.50 -8.73 -6.93
N PRO A 47 5.74 -9.32 -5.99
CA PRO A 47 4.30 -9.06 -5.90
C PRO A 47 4.04 -7.64 -5.37
N GLY A 48 2.77 -7.26 -5.21
CA GLY A 48 2.41 -6.01 -4.56
C GLY A 48 3.00 -5.88 -3.15
N GLY A 49 3.52 -4.70 -2.83
CA GLY A 49 4.09 -4.42 -1.52
C GLY A 49 5.02 -3.22 -1.45
N VAL A 50 5.56 -3.02 -0.25
CA VAL A 50 6.52 -1.97 0.11
C VAL A 50 7.88 -2.61 0.37
N TYR A 51 8.89 -2.16 -0.36
CA TYR A 51 10.23 -2.76 -0.42
C TYR A 51 11.32 -1.74 -0.14
N ALA A 52 12.39 -2.19 0.51
CA ALA A 52 13.62 -1.44 0.68
C ALA A 52 14.81 -2.38 0.75
N GLY A 53 16.01 -1.88 0.45
CA GLY A 53 17.24 -2.55 0.85
C GLY A 53 17.39 -2.59 2.38
N THR A 54 18.29 -3.42 2.89
CA THR A 54 18.60 -3.45 4.34
C THR A 54 18.90 -2.04 4.83
N ASP A 55 18.29 -1.64 5.95
CA ASP A 55 18.39 -0.31 6.56
C ASP A 55 18.09 0.85 5.58
N LYS A 56 17.20 0.63 4.60
CA LYS A 56 16.87 1.61 3.54
C LYS A 56 18.10 2.12 2.78
N SER A 57 19.10 1.25 2.63
CA SER A 57 20.32 1.46 1.83
C SER A 57 20.03 1.91 0.39
N PRO A 58 21.04 2.42 -0.36
CA PRO A 58 20.88 2.77 -1.75
C PRO A 58 20.25 1.63 -2.56
N LEU A 59 19.36 1.97 -3.47
CA LEU A 59 18.78 1.02 -4.41
C LEU A 59 19.44 1.16 -5.78
N SER A 60 19.66 0.03 -6.44
CA SER A 60 20.10 -0.01 -7.82
C SER A 60 19.26 -0.97 -8.65
N LEU A 61 19.31 -0.78 -9.97
CA LEU A 61 18.73 -1.71 -10.92
C LEU A 61 19.71 -1.92 -12.08
N SER A 62 20.52 -2.97 -12.01
CA SER A 62 21.52 -3.27 -13.05
C SER A 62 20.96 -3.99 -14.28
N GLY A 63 19.71 -4.46 -14.23
CA GLY A 63 19.06 -5.19 -15.32
C GLY A 63 17.53 -5.11 -15.24
N THR A 64 16.85 -6.25 -15.33
CA THR A 64 15.38 -6.29 -15.31
C THR A 64 14.83 -6.52 -13.91
N LEU A 65 13.85 -5.71 -13.51
CA LEU A 65 12.97 -5.92 -12.37
C LEU A 65 11.56 -6.20 -12.91
N VAL A 66 10.88 -7.21 -12.37
CA VAL A 66 9.50 -7.55 -12.75
C VAL A 66 8.56 -7.26 -11.57
N LEU A 67 7.49 -6.53 -11.84
CA LEU A 67 6.41 -6.24 -10.90
C LEU A 67 5.17 -7.03 -11.29
N ASP A 68 4.74 -7.92 -10.41
CA ASP A 68 3.66 -8.86 -10.64
C ASP A 68 2.39 -8.41 -9.91
N GLY A 69 1.38 -8.00 -10.68
CA GLY A 69 0.09 -7.56 -10.15
C GLY A 69 -0.78 -8.71 -9.62
N GLY A 70 -0.38 -9.97 -9.81
CA GLY A 70 -1.14 -11.13 -9.33
C GLY A 70 -2.56 -11.25 -9.92
N GLY A 71 -2.83 -10.57 -11.03
CA GLY A 71 -4.16 -10.45 -11.65
C GLY A 71 -5.00 -9.28 -11.15
N ASP A 72 -4.49 -8.46 -10.22
CA ASP A 72 -5.21 -7.31 -9.65
C ASP A 72 -4.62 -5.97 -10.16
N PRO A 73 -5.39 -5.19 -10.96
CA PRO A 73 -4.95 -3.88 -11.45
C PRO A 73 -4.73 -2.83 -10.36
N SER A 74 -5.32 -3.01 -9.18
CA SER A 74 -5.15 -2.10 -8.04
C SER A 74 -3.88 -2.36 -7.23
N THR A 75 -3.07 -3.34 -7.63
CA THR A 75 -1.83 -3.72 -6.92
C THR A 75 -0.84 -2.57 -6.87
N VAL A 76 -0.37 -2.25 -5.65
CA VAL A 76 0.57 -1.15 -5.37
C VAL A 76 1.97 -1.67 -5.07
N PHE A 77 2.96 -0.97 -5.63
CA PHE A 77 4.38 -1.21 -5.42
C PHE A 77 5.04 0.08 -4.91
N ILE A 78 5.70 0.02 -3.76
CA ILE A 78 6.43 1.16 -3.19
C ILE A 78 7.86 0.73 -2.91
N PHE A 79 8.81 1.46 -3.47
CA PHE A 79 10.23 1.29 -3.19
C PHE A 79 10.72 2.46 -2.33
N GLN A 80 11.35 2.15 -1.21
CA GLN A 80 11.89 3.13 -0.28
C GLN A 80 13.42 3.02 -0.22
N THR A 81 14.08 4.17 -0.24
CA THR A 81 15.48 4.31 0.14
C THR A 81 15.68 5.64 0.84
N ASP A 82 16.49 5.67 1.90
CA ASP A 82 16.92 6.91 2.55
C ASP A 82 18.12 7.53 1.79
N SER A 83 18.59 6.85 0.73
CA SER A 83 19.75 7.22 -0.07
C SER A 83 19.37 7.39 -1.54
N THR A 84 20.24 6.97 -2.45
CA THR A 84 20.08 7.15 -3.90
C THR A 84 19.34 5.98 -4.55
N LEU A 85 18.73 6.26 -5.70
CA LEU A 85 18.28 5.26 -6.66
C LEU A 85 19.12 5.38 -7.93
N ILE A 86 19.77 4.30 -8.38
CA ILE A 86 20.56 4.32 -9.62
C ILE A 86 20.17 3.16 -10.53
N THR A 87 19.66 3.44 -11.73
CA THR A 87 19.44 2.40 -12.74
C THR A 87 20.64 2.32 -13.69
N GLY A 88 21.02 1.09 -14.06
CA GLY A 88 22.06 0.83 -15.04
C GLY A 88 21.58 1.11 -16.47
N SER A 89 22.51 1.21 -17.41
CA SER A 89 22.18 1.35 -18.83
C SER A 89 21.35 0.16 -19.32
N SER A 90 20.34 0.44 -20.13
CA SER A 90 19.42 -0.58 -20.69
C SER A 90 18.69 -1.45 -19.65
N SER A 91 18.65 -1.01 -18.38
CA SER A 91 17.82 -1.63 -17.35
C SER A 91 16.32 -1.46 -17.65
N THR A 92 15.48 -2.30 -17.07
CA THR A 92 14.04 -2.31 -17.36
C THR A 92 13.22 -2.62 -16.11
N VAL A 93 12.19 -1.84 -15.87
CA VAL A 93 11.08 -2.21 -14.97
C VAL A 93 9.95 -2.75 -15.84
N SER A 94 9.57 -4.01 -15.65
CA SER A 94 8.52 -4.69 -16.41
C SER A 94 7.30 -4.93 -15.54
N LEU A 95 6.11 -4.66 -16.07
CA LEU A 95 4.83 -4.93 -15.41
C LEU A 95 4.19 -6.18 -16.01
N ILE A 96 3.73 -7.10 -15.17
CA ILE A 96 3.01 -8.31 -15.60
C ILE A 96 1.73 -8.51 -14.78
N ASN A 97 0.86 -9.39 -15.27
CA ASN A 97 -0.33 -9.88 -14.57
C ASN A 97 -1.18 -8.75 -13.95
N GLY A 98 -1.47 -7.71 -14.73
CA GLY A 98 -2.33 -6.61 -14.31
C GLY A 98 -1.64 -5.49 -13.53
N ALA A 99 -0.34 -5.57 -13.22
CA ALA A 99 0.36 -4.43 -12.62
C ALA A 99 0.24 -3.18 -13.51
N GLN A 100 0.02 -2.01 -12.89
CA GLN A 100 -0.18 -0.74 -13.57
C GLN A 100 0.83 0.31 -13.14
N GLU A 101 1.31 1.13 -14.07
CA GLU A 101 2.35 2.13 -13.83
C GLU A 101 1.94 3.24 -12.84
N CYS A 102 0.65 3.53 -12.69
CA CYS A 102 0.16 4.51 -11.70
C CYS A 102 0.38 4.05 -10.27
N ASN A 103 0.42 2.74 -10.05
CA ASN A 103 0.50 2.14 -8.73
C ASN A 103 1.94 1.81 -8.32
N VAL A 104 2.92 2.29 -9.08
CA VAL A 104 4.35 2.13 -8.78
C VAL A 104 4.93 3.47 -8.28
N PHE A 105 5.51 3.45 -7.09
CA PHE A 105 6.09 4.62 -6.43
C PHE A 105 7.52 4.35 -5.97
N TRP A 106 8.40 5.33 -6.20
CA TRP A 106 9.80 5.27 -5.80
C TRP A 106 10.10 6.46 -4.90
N GLN A 107 10.11 6.24 -3.59
CA GLN A 107 10.52 7.24 -2.62
C GLN A 107 12.03 7.19 -2.45
N VAL A 108 12.70 8.31 -2.75
CA VAL A 108 14.17 8.40 -2.79
C VAL A 108 14.65 9.51 -1.86
N GLY A 109 15.37 9.13 -0.79
CA GLY A 109 15.83 9.99 0.28
C GLY A 109 16.88 11.03 -0.11
N SER A 110 17.49 10.87 -1.29
CA SER A 110 18.40 11.84 -1.86
C SER A 110 18.05 12.12 -3.33
N SER A 111 18.80 11.55 -4.27
CA SER A 111 18.65 11.77 -5.70
C SER A 111 18.51 10.45 -6.47
N ALA A 112 17.82 10.52 -7.60
CA ALA A 112 17.70 9.41 -8.54
C ALA A 112 18.51 9.68 -9.82
N THR A 113 19.15 8.64 -10.35
CA THR A 113 19.83 8.67 -11.66
C THR A 113 19.32 7.51 -12.50
N LEU A 114 18.72 7.81 -13.65
CA LEU A 114 18.28 6.80 -14.61
C LEU A 114 19.34 6.60 -15.69
N GLY A 115 19.86 5.39 -15.82
CA GLY A 115 20.90 5.01 -16.76
C GLY A 115 20.45 5.01 -18.22
N THR A 116 21.40 5.21 -19.12
CA THR A 116 21.15 5.47 -20.56
C THR A 116 20.32 4.37 -21.21
N GLY A 117 19.31 4.76 -21.98
CA GLY A 117 18.45 3.82 -22.70
C GLY A 117 17.67 2.85 -21.80
N SER A 118 17.50 3.15 -20.51
CA SER A 118 16.64 2.35 -19.63
C SER A 118 15.15 2.58 -19.91
N VAL A 119 14.34 1.59 -19.54
CA VAL A 119 12.87 1.69 -19.51
C VAL A 119 12.43 1.68 -18.05
N PHE A 120 11.94 2.82 -17.59
CA PHE A 120 11.55 3.03 -16.21
C PHE A 120 10.04 3.14 -16.08
N VAL A 121 9.50 2.59 -14.98
CA VAL A 121 8.06 2.59 -14.71
C VAL A 121 7.80 3.11 -13.30
N GLY A 122 6.85 4.03 -13.19
CA GLY A 122 6.35 4.56 -11.92
C GLY A 122 6.67 6.02 -11.65
N ASN A 123 6.32 6.44 -10.44
CA ASN A 123 6.43 7.83 -9.99
C ASN A 123 7.64 7.99 -9.06
N ILE A 124 8.66 8.72 -9.50
CA ILE A 124 9.84 9.02 -8.69
C ILE A 124 9.54 10.24 -7.82
N LEU A 125 9.66 10.07 -6.51
CA LEU A 125 9.50 11.08 -5.47
C LEU A 125 10.88 11.28 -4.81
N ALA A 126 11.73 12.12 -5.40
CA ALA A 126 13.08 12.36 -4.91
C ALA A 126 13.13 13.58 -3.98
N LEU A 127 13.87 13.48 -2.88
CA LEU A 127 14.06 14.59 -1.95
C LEU A 127 14.83 15.75 -2.61
N THR A 128 15.89 15.42 -3.36
CA THR A 128 16.79 16.41 -3.95
C THR A 128 16.61 16.49 -5.45
N SER A 129 17.35 15.71 -6.24
CA SER A 129 17.39 15.88 -7.70
C SER A 129 17.08 14.57 -8.44
N ILE A 130 16.71 14.68 -9.71
CA ILE A 130 16.56 13.55 -10.62
C ILE A 130 17.37 13.83 -11.88
N THR A 131 18.25 12.90 -12.25
CA THR A 131 18.96 12.92 -13.53
C THR A 131 18.44 11.80 -14.39
N VAL A 132 17.87 12.15 -15.54
CA VAL A 132 17.47 11.21 -16.58
C VAL A 132 18.50 11.34 -17.70
N THR A 133 19.29 10.29 -17.89
CA THR A 133 20.37 10.30 -18.90
C THR A 133 19.84 9.92 -20.27
N THR A 134 20.68 9.99 -21.30
CA THR A 134 20.25 9.95 -22.69
C THR A 134 19.28 8.82 -23.05
N GLY A 135 18.16 9.17 -23.68
CA GLY A 135 17.28 8.22 -24.36
C GLY A 135 16.50 7.30 -23.43
N VAL A 136 16.27 7.70 -22.18
CA VAL A 136 15.44 6.93 -21.25
C VAL A 136 13.97 7.06 -21.63
N THR A 137 13.23 5.96 -21.50
CA THR A 137 11.77 5.96 -21.60
C THR A 137 11.17 5.81 -20.21
N VAL A 138 10.36 6.80 -19.81
CA VAL A 138 9.67 6.80 -18.52
C VAL A 138 8.16 6.66 -18.74
N HIS A 139 7.59 5.61 -18.18
CA HIS A 139 6.15 5.43 -18.01
C HIS A 139 5.77 5.85 -16.59
N GLY A 140 5.47 7.14 -16.41
CA GLY A 140 5.25 7.71 -15.09
C GLY A 140 5.71 9.16 -14.95
N ARG A 141 6.32 9.48 -13.80
CA ARG A 141 6.64 10.88 -13.42
C ARG A 141 8.01 10.98 -12.75
N ALA A 142 8.72 12.08 -13.00
CA ALA A 142 9.95 12.46 -12.29
C ALA A 142 9.68 13.72 -11.46
N LEU A 143 9.58 13.58 -10.14
CA LEU A 143 9.20 14.65 -9.22
C LEU A 143 10.31 14.86 -8.17
N ALA A 144 11.05 15.95 -8.31
CA ALA A 144 12.13 16.36 -7.42
C ALA A 144 11.64 17.46 -6.47
N ARG A 145 11.82 17.30 -5.15
CA ARG A 145 11.28 18.24 -4.16
C ARG A 145 12.09 19.53 -4.06
N THR A 146 13.41 19.45 -4.06
CA THR A 146 14.27 20.62 -3.71
C THR A 146 15.33 20.95 -4.75
N GLY A 147 15.66 20.01 -5.62
CA GLY A 147 16.65 20.15 -6.68
C GLY A 147 16.01 20.12 -8.07
N ALA A 148 16.87 19.91 -9.07
CA ALA A 148 16.47 19.92 -10.47
C ALA A 148 16.06 18.54 -10.97
N VAL A 149 15.24 18.53 -12.01
CA VAL A 149 15.09 17.39 -12.93
C VAL A 149 15.85 17.73 -14.20
N THR A 150 16.88 16.94 -14.52
CA THR A 150 17.70 17.11 -15.72
C THR A 150 17.39 15.99 -16.70
N LEU A 151 17.12 16.34 -17.96
CA LEU A 151 16.72 15.42 -19.03
C LEU A 151 17.71 15.49 -20.20
N ASP A 152 17.88 14.39 -20.92
CA ASP A 152 18.64 14.30 -22.16
C ASP A 152 17.93 13.38 -23.17
N THR A 153 17.23 13.98 -24.14
CA THR A 153 16.60 13.24 -25.25
C THR A 153 15.66 12.11 -24.78
N ASP A 154 14.91 12.37 -23.71
CA ASP A 154 14.06 11.38 -23.05
C ASP A 154 12.62 11.37 -23.57
N THR A 155 11.92 10.27 -23.33
CA THR A 155 10.48 10.14 -23.59
C THR A 155 9.73 9.91 -22.29
N PHE A 156 8.75 10.78 -22.01
CA PHE A 156 7.80 10.61 -20.91
C PHE A 156 6.42 10.31 -21.47
N SER A 157 5.78 9.29 -20.92
CA SER A 157 4.36 9.01 -21.13
C SER A 157 3.62 9.16 -19.80
N ALA A 158 2.53 9.92 -19.83
CA ALA A 158 1.64 10.01 -18.68
C ALA A 158 1.02 8.62 -18.44
N PRO A 159 0.99 8.15 -17.19
CA PRO A 159 0.48 6.81 -16.90
C PRO A 159 -1.02 6.74 -17.20
N THR A 160 -1.46 5.73 -17.96
CA THR A 160 -2.86 5.53 -18.35
C THR A 160 -3.38 4.29 -17.67
N CYS A 161 -3.98 4.46 -16.51
CA CYS A 161 -4.36 3.35 -15.66
C CYS A 161 -5.86 3.17 -15.64
N ASP A 162 -6.28 1.91 -15.56
CA ASP A 162 -7.66 1.58 -15.35
C ASP A 162 -8.02 1.89 -13.89
N LEU A 163 -8.86 2.90 -13.70
CA LEU A 163 -9.36 3.29 -12.38
C LEU A 163 -10.55 2.42 -11.95
N THR A 164 -10.96 1.41 -12.72
CA THR A 164 -12.04 0.53 -12.30
C THR A 164 -11.63 -0.19 -11.01
N PRO A 165 -12.32 0.07 -9.88
CA PRO A 165 -12.06 -0.66 -8.65
C PRO A 165 -12.31 -2.14 -8.92
N PRO A 166 -11.46 -3.07 -8.43
CA PRO A 166 -11.79 -4.48 -8.49
C PRO A 166 -13.11 -4.67 -7.76
N THR A 167 -14.14 -5.15 -8.47
CA THR A 167 -15.34 -5.69 -7.84
C THR A 167 -14.89 -6.88 -7.01
N SER A 168 -14.72 -6.66 -5.70
CA SER A 168 -14.59 -7.76 -4.76
C SER A 168 -15.90 -8.54 -4.85
N ASP A 169 -15.90 -9.71 -5.48
CA ASP A 169 -17.00 -10.66 -5.39
C ASP A 169 -17.14 -11.07 -3.92
N SER A 170 -17.92 -10.29 -3.17
CA SER A 170 -18.30 -10.60 -1.81
C SER A 170 -19.29 -11.76 -1.90
N THR A 171 -18.76 -12.98 -1.89
CA THR A 171 -19.57 -14.16 -1.61
C THR A 171 -20.09 -14.00 -0.19
N SER A 172 -21.35 -13.58 -0.08
CA SER A 172 -22.08 -13.49 1.19
C SER A 172 -21.92 -14.81 1.96
N PRO A 173 -21.55 -14.80 3.25
CA PRO A 173 -21.51 -16.02 4.03
C PRO A 173 -22.94 -16.60 4.13
N PRO A 174 -23.13 -17.93 4.00
CA PRO A 174 -24.43 -18.52 4.14
C PRO A 174 -25.00 -18.22 5.54
N THR A 175 -26.23 -17.70 5.56
CA THR A 175 -26.99 -17.37 6.76
C THR A 175 -27.14 -18.62 7.64
N SER A 176 -26.49 -18.64 8.81
CA SER A 176 -26.74 -19.67 9.84
C SER A 176 -28.18 -19.58 10.36
N PRO A 177 -28.86 -20.71 10.61
CA PRO A 177 -30.22 -20.74 11.12
C PRO A 177 -30.29 -20.26 12.58
N PRO A 178 -31.45 -19.77 13.07
CA PRO A 178 -31.57 -19.25 14.43
C PRO A 178 -31.46 -20.38 15.47
N THR A 179 -30.45 -20.30 16.34
CA THR A 179 -30.31 -21.18 17.50
C THR A 179 -31.16 -20.65 18.66
N SER A 180 -32.18 -21.42 19.06
CA SER A 180 -33.07 -21.13 20.19
C SER A 180 -32.29 -21.00 21.50
N SER A 181 -32.47 -19.88 22.20
CA SER A 181 -31.97 -19.69 23.57
C SER A 181 -32.83 -20.44 24.57
N VAL A 182 -32.26 -21.48 25.20
CA VAL A 182 -32.83 -22.11 26.38
C VAL A 182 -32.28 -21.40 27.63
N THR A 183 -33.20 -20.84 28.41
CA THR A 183 -32.96 -20.17 29.70
C THR A 183 -32.48 -21.17 30.76
N PRO A 184 -31.42 -20.89 31.55
CA PRO A 184 -31.06 -21.74 32.69
C PRO A 184 -31.98 -21.45 33.92
N PRO A 185 -32.38 -22.48 34.69
CA PRO A 185 -33.25 -22.30 35.85
C PRO A 185 -32.48 -21.83 37.10
N SER A 186 -33.14 -20.96 37.87
CA SER A 186 -32.74 -20.47 39.18
C SER A 186 -32.91 -21.55 40.26
N THR A 187 -31.85 -21.89 40.98
CA THR A 187 -31.86 -22.77 42.15
C THR A 187 -32.19 -21.98 43.42
N SER A 188 -33.29 -22.35 44.09
CA SER A 188 -33.56 -22.06 45.51
C SER A 188 -33.65 -23.38 46.28
N PRO A 189 -33.14 -23.49 47.52
CA PRO A 189 -32.94 -24.77 48.20
C PRO A 189 -34.25 -25.43 48.64
N GLY A 190 -34.27 -26.76 48.55
CA GLY A 190 -35.42 -27.61 48.84
C GLY A 190 -35.77 -27.79 50.31
N GLY A 191 -36.99 -28.30 50.52
CA GLY A 191 -37.55 -28.64 51.82
C GLY A 191 -38.92 -29.34 51.72
N ASN A 192 -38.95 -30.40 50.90
CA ASN A 192 -39.75 -31.63 50.99
C ASN A 192 -40.89 -31.78 52.03
N SER A 193 -42.07 -32.19 51.50
CA SER A 193 -43.05 -33.21 51.99
C SER A 193 -43.66 -33.00 53.39
N ASP A 194 -44.92 -33.28 53.69
CA ASP A 194 -45.80 -34.32 53.17
C ASP A 194 -47.23 -34.02 53.67
N THR A 195 -48.20 -34.42 52.85
CA THR A 195 -49.54 -34.93 53.20
C THR A 195 -50.20 -34.59 54.55
N ASP A 196 -51.40 -34.02 54.41
CA ASP A 196 -52.65 -34.70 54.79
C ASP A 196 -53.31 -34.37 56.15
N LEU A 197 -54.64 -34.22 56.04
CA LEU A 197 -55.72 -34.12 57.03
C LEU A 197 -55.69 -32.97 58.06
N GLY A 198 -56.66 -32.06 57.92
CA GLY A 198 -57.17 -31.29 59.06
C GLY A 198 -58.01 -32.14 60.02
N PRO A 199 -58.86 -31.55 60.87
CA PRO A 199 -58.81 -30.20 61.42
C PRO A 199 -58.69 -30.20 62.96
N ASP A 200 -58.55 -28.98 63.48
CA ASP A 200 -59.21 -28.51 64.71
C ASP A 200 -58.45 -28.49 66.06
N VAL A 201 -58.64 -27.35 66.73
CA VAL A 201 -58.65 -27.10 68.18
C VAL A 201 -57.32 -26.98 68.98
N ARG A 202 -57.07 -25.71 69.35
CA ARG A 202 -56.62 -25.15 70.66
C ARG A 202 -55.22 -25.51 71.23
N ARG A 203 -54.36 -24.48 71.24
CA ARG A 203 -53.73 -23.76 72.40
C ARG A 203 -53.75 -24.47 73.79
N PRO A 204 -52.84 -24.17 74.77
CA PRO A 204 -51.73 -23.17 74.81
C PRO A 204 -50.47 -23.62 75.62
N ALA A 205 -49.62 -22.63 75.98
CA ALA A 205 -48.75 -22.53 77.17
C ALA A 205 -47.37 -23.23 77.11
N TYR A 206 -46.29 -22.79 77.79
CA TYR A 206 -45.90 -21.57 78.53
C TYR A 206 -44.45 -21.84 79.04
N THR A 207 -43.64 -20.79 79.11
CA THR A 207 -42.43 -20.58 79.97
C THR A 207 -41.21 -21.50 79.94
N GLY A 208 -40.07 -20.81 80.07
CA GLY A 208 -38.81 -21.30 80.61
C GLY A 208 -37.70 -20.31 80.35
#